data_AF-A0A6A4PHJ5-F1
#
_entry.id   AF-A0A6A4PHJ5-F1
#
_cell.length_a   1.000
_cell.length_b   1.000
_cell.length_c   1.000
_cell.angle_alpha   90.00
_cell.angle_beta   90.00
_cell.angle_gamma   90.00
#
_symmetry.space_group_name_H-M   'P 1'
#
loop_
_entity.id
_entity.type
_entity.pdbx_description
1 polymer ?
#
loop_
_entity_poly.entity_id
_entity_poly.type
_entity_poly.pdbx_seq_one_letter_code
_entity_poly.pdbx_strand_id
1 'polypeptide(L)'
;MCRGKIFFFSSHFAGNLRCLDGATVVSDVENKHGDYSNRWRLCTVTQVEELKILIRMFPVWATGIIFSAVNVQTTSLFVVQGRMMDTSIGSFRIPPASLISFNVISIVFWVPVYDRIIVPIARKITSKERGFSELQRMGIGLFISVMSISAAAIVEITRLKLANKLDLVDKPVAVPLNILWQVPQNFLMGAAEVFTIVGQLEFFYDQSPDAMRSLCSALLYLSTSLGNYLSSAIITLVTHLTTQGGNPGWIPNNLNEGRLDQFFWLITALSVLNMLVYIVAAKRYKNKTSS
;
A
#
# COMPACT_ATOMS: atom_id res chain seq x y z
N MET A 1 -16.59 18.53 50.15
CA MET A 1 -17.78 17.68 49.86
C MET A 1 -18.32 18.07 48.49
N CYS A 2 -17.63 17.69 47.41
CA CYS A 2 -18.00 18.07 46.05
C CYS A 2 -18.93 17.02 45.45
N ARG A 3 -20.16 17.46 45.16
CA ARG A 3 -21.21 16.71 44.46
C ARG A 3 -20.73 16.27 43.08
N GLY A 4 -20.91 14.99 42.78
CA GLY A 4 -20.80 14.44 41.45
C GLY A 4 -21.79 15.11 40.49
N LYS A 5 -21.26 15.67 39.40
CA LYS A 5 -21.97 15.84 38.14
C LYS A 5 -21.17 15.09 37.10
N ILE A 6 -21.55 13.82 36.92
CA ILE A 6 -21.16 13.03 35.74
C ILE A 6 -21.88 13.69 34.57
N PHE A 7 -21.15 14.44 33.75
CA PHE A 7 -21.64 14.92 32.47
C PHE A 7 -21.74 13.71 31.53
N PHE A 8 -22.95 13.15 31.42
CA PHE A 8 -23.33 12.34 30.27
C PHE A 8 -23.41 13.26 29.05
N PHE A 9 -22.31 13.43 28.33
CA PHE A 9 -22.40 13.89 26.94
C PHE A 9 -22.86 12.70 26.11
N SER A 10 -24.17 12.60 25.94
CA SER A 10 -24.81 11.76 24.94
C SER A 10 -24.37 12.23 23.56
N SER A 11 -23.26 11.67 23.04
CA SER A 11 -22.96 11.73 21.62
C SER A 11 -23.66 10.56 20.94
N HIS A 12 -24.77 10.91 20.32
CA HIS A 12 -25.76 10.03 19.73
C HIS A 12 -25.24 9.36 18.44
N PHE A 13 -24.16 8.55 18.52
CA PHE A 13 -23.84 7.47 17.57
C PHE A 13 -22.66 6.58 18.06
N ALA A 14 -22.60 6.26 19.36
CA ALA A 14 -21.71 5.26 19.95
C ALA A 14 -22.17 3.82 19.62
N GLY A 15 -22.22 3.49 18.33
CA GLY A 15 -22.90 2.31 17.83
C GLY A 15 -22.08 1.03 17.68
N ASN A 16 -20.78 0.96 18.00
CA ASN A 16 -20.05 -0.31 17.71
C ASN A 16 -18.83 -0.71 18.56
N LEU A 17 -18.44 0.01 19.62
CA LEU A 17 -17.32 -0.40 20.49
C LEU A 17 -17.61 -0.19 21.98
N ARG A 18 -18.83 -0.54 22.42
CA ARG A 18 -19.27 -0.48 23.82
C ARG A 18 -18.38 -1.27 24.79
N CYS A 19 -17.68 -2.29 24.31
CA CYS A 19 -16.75 -3.10 25.12
C CYS A 19 -15.54 -2.31 25.63
N LEU A 20 -15.07 -1.30 24.88
CA LEU A 20 -13.92 -0.49 25.26
C LEU A 20 -14.28 0.63 26.24
N ASP A 21 -15.56 1.04 26.30
CA ASP A 21 -16.05 2.01 27.30
C ASP A 21 -16.01 1.43 28.73
N GLY A 22 -16.12 0.11 28.87
CA GLY A 22 -16.02 -0.57 30.16
C GLY A 22 -14.66 -0.41 30.85
N ALA A 23 -13.58 -0.19 30.10
CA ALA A 23 -12.22 -0.01 30.64
C ALA A 23 -11.97 1.38 31.25
N THR A 24 -12.95 2.29 31.15
CA THR A 24 -12.93 3.62 31.77
C THR A 24 -13.81 3.71 33.04
N VAL A 25 -14.52 2.63 33.39
CA VAL A 25 -15.38 2.60 34.57
C VAL A 25 -14.57 2.08 35.76
N VAL A 26 -14.40 2.94 36.78
CA VAL A 26 -13.79 2.57 38.07
C VAL A 26 -14.59 1.41 38.66
N SER A 27 -13.92 0.27 38.91
CA SER A 27 -14.60 -0.91 39.46
C SER A 27 -14.88 -0.72 40.96
N ASP A 28 -15.98 -1.28 41.48
CA ASP A 28 -16.37 -1.17 42.91
C ASP A 28 -15.27 -1.60 43.91
N VAL A 29 -14.29 -2.38 43.43
CA VAL A 29 -13.12 -2.83 44.20
C VAL A 29 -12.09 -1.70 44.41
N GLU A 30 -11.91 -0.80 43.44
CA GLU A 30 -10.94 0.31 43.49
C GLU A 30 -11.41 1.44 44.41
N ASN A 31 -12.72 1.67 44.45
CA ASN A 31 -13.35 2.64 45.37
C ASN A 31 -13.14 2.26 46.85
N LYS A 32 -12.87 0.97 47.13
CA LYS A 32 -12.59 0.46 48.48
C LYS A 32 -11.10 0.45 48.86
N HIS A 33 -10.18 0.39 47.89
CA HIS A 33 -8.74 0.25 48.16
C HIS A 33 -7.91 1.50 47.86
N GLY A 34 -8.47 2.50 47.17
CA GLY A 34 -7.82 3.80 46.95
C GLY A 34 -6.56 3.74 46.07
N ASP A 35 -6.24 2.59 45.47
CA ASP A 35 -5.08 2.42 44.60
C ASP A 35 -5.44 2.74 43.14
N TYR A 36 -5.29 4.02 42.78
CA TYR A 36 -5.50 4.53 41.43
C TYR A 36 -4.22 4.49 40.57
N SER A 37 -3.16 3.81 41.02
CA SER A 37 -1.82 3.89 40.39
C SER A 37 -1.63 2.94 39.19
N ASN A 38 -2.46 1.90 39.07
CA ASN A 38 -2.31 0.89 38.03
C ASN A 38 -2.83 1.36 36.65
N ARG A 39 -2.00 2.07 35.88
CA ARG A 39 -2.26 2.48 34.48
C ARG A 39 -2.61 1.33 33.51
N TRP A 40 -2.27 0.09 33.86
CA TRP A 40 -2.63 -1.11 33.07
C TRP A 40 -4.05 -1.61 33.35
N ARG A 41 -4.70 -1.15 34.43
CA ARG A 41 -6.08 -1.52 34.81
C ARG A 41 -7.05 -0.35 34.64
N LEU A 42 -6.58 0.89 34.83
CA LEU A 42 -7.37 2.11 34.63
C LEU A 42 -6.80 2.92 33.45
N CYS A 43 -7.44 2.80 32.29
CA CYS A 43 -7.10 3.62 31.12
C CYS A 43 -7.80 4.97 31.21
N THR A 44 -7.07 6.05 30.94
CA THR A 44 -7.68 7.37 30.80
C THR A 44 -8.63 7.39 29.60
N VAL A 45 -9.70 8.18 29.68
CA VAL A 45 -10.69 8.32 28.58
C VAL A 45 -10.00 8.70 27.28
N THR A 46 -8.96 9.52 27.36
CA THR A 46 -8.06 9.86 26.25
C THR A 46 -7.44 8.61 25.63
N GLN A 47 -6.77 7.73 26.39
CA GLN A 47 -6.16 6.50 25.84
C GLN A 47 -7.16 5.57 25.15
N VAL A 48 -8.40 5.49 25.65
CA VAL A 48 -9.45 4.67 25.03
C VAL A 48 -9.93 5.29 23.71
N GLU A 49 -10.07 6.62 23.65
CA GLU A 49 -10.40 7.32 22.40
C GLU A 49 -9.28 7.20 21.36
N GLU A 50 -8.03 7.32 21.79
CA GLU A 50 -6.84 7.11 20.95
C GLU A 50 -6.81 5.71 20.33
N LEU A 51 -7.07 4.66 21.12
CA LEU A 51 -7.16 3.28 20.63
C LEU A 51 -8.34 3.08 19.66
N LYS A 52 -9.50 3.67 19.95
CA LYS A 52 -10.66 3.61 19.05
C LYS A 52 -10.37 4.23 17.69
N ILE A 53 -9.59 5.33 17.65
CA ILE A 53 -9.15 5.94 16.39
C ILE A 53 -8.25 4.98 15.60
N LEU A 54 -7.29 4.32 16.25
CA LEU A 54 -6.43 3.32 15.59
C LEU A 54 -7.24 2.14 15.03
N ILE A 55 -8.19 1.59 15.81
CA ILE A 55 -9.07 0.51 15.35
C ILE A 55 -9.88 0.94 14.12
N ARG A 56 -10.30 2.19 14.07
CA ARG A 56 -11.03 2.75 12.92
C ARG A 56 -10.16 2.93 11.68
N MET A 57 -8.87 3.23 11.86
CA MET A 57 -7.89 3.38 10.77
C MET A 57 -7.40 2.03 10.26
N PHE A 58 -7.51 0.97 11.05
CA PHE A 58 -7.03 -0.37 10.72
C PHE A 58 -7.47 -0.90 9.35
N PRO A 59 -8.75 -0.78 8.91
CA PRO A 59 -9.16 -1.25 7.59
C PRO A 59 -8.48 -0.50 6.44
N VAL A 60 -8.26 0.80 6.60
CA VAL A 60 -7.56 1.64 5.62
C VAL A 60 -6.07 1.28 5.61
N TRP A 61 -5.47 1.13 6.78
CA TRP A 61 -4.08 0.70 6.95
C TRP A 61 -3.82 -0.68 6.31
N ALA A 62 -4.71 -1.65 6.52
CA ALA A 62 -4.58 -3.00 5.99
C ALA A 62 -4.50 -3.04 4.45
N THR A 63 -5.22 -2.16 3.75
CA THR A 63 -5.11 -2.06 2.28
C THR A 63 -3.77 -1.52 1.80
N GLY A 64 -3.05 -0.78 2.67
CA GLY A 64 -1.68 -0.34 2.45
C GLY A 64 -0.69 -1.51 2.39
N ILE A 65 -0.95 -2.60 3.11
CA ILE A 65 -0.11 -3.82 3.09
C ILE A 65 -0.07 -4.43 1.68
N ILE A 66 -1.23 -4.50 1.01
CA ILE A 66 -1.32 -5.01 -0.36
C ILE A 66 -0.56 -4.10 -1.32
N PHE A 67 -0.67 -2.78 -1.17
CA PHE A 67 0.12 -1.84 -1.95
C PHE A 67 1.62 -2.05 -1.74
N SER A 68 2.08 -2.26 -0.50
CA SER A 68 3.49 -2.57 -0.22
C SER A 68 3.94 -3.88 -0.89
N ALA A 69 3.09 -4.91 -0.88
CA ALA A 69 3.36 -6.18 -1.56
C ALA A 69 3.43 -6.05 -3.10
N VAL A 70 2.71 -5.07 -3.65
CA VAL A 70 2.82 -4.68 -5.07
C VAL A 70 4.12 -3.91 -5.31
N ASN A 71 4.42 -2.94 -4.46
CA ASN A 71 5.55 -2.02 -4.63
C ASN A 71 6.89 -2.78 -4.64
N VAL A 72 7.05 -3.79 -3.79
CA VAL A 72 8.28 -4.61 -3.74
C VAL A 72 8.56 -5.38 -5.03
N GLN A 73 7.57 -5.57 -5.91
CA GLN A 73 7.80 -6.20 -7.22
C GLN A 73 8.68 -5.35 -8.14
N THR A 74 8.72 -4.03 -7.93
CA THR A 74 9.58 -3.10 -8.67
C THR A 74 11.07 -3.42 -8.49
N THR A 75 11.47 -3.91 -7.31
CA THR A 75 12.87 -4.28 -7.03
C THR A 75 13.15 -5.76 -7.26
N SER A 76 12.11 -6.59 -7.42
CA SER A 76 12.21 -8.02 -7.62
C SER A 76 11.79 -8.42 -9.04
N LEU A 77 10.50 -8.64 -9.29
CA LEU A 77 10.01 -9.21 -10.54
C LEU A 77 10.22 -8.31 -11.76
N PHE A 78 10.24 -6.98 -11.59
CA PHE A 78 10.55 -6.07 -12.70
C PHE A 78 12.02 -6.22 -13.15
N VAL A 79 12.94 -6.44 -12.20
CA VAL A 79 14.35 -6.70 -12.51
C VAL A 79 14.50 -8.06 -13.18
N VAL A 80 13.75 -9.07 -12.70
CA VAL A 80 13.72 -10.41 -13.28
C VAL A 80 13.20 -10.39 -14.73
N GLN A 81 12.12 -9.65 -14.98
CA GLN A 81 11.61 -9.39 -16.33
C GLN A 81 12.66 -8.70 -17.20
N GLY A 82 13.29 -7.65 -16.69
CA GLY A 82 14.30 -6.87 -17.42
C GLY A 82 15.58 -7.67 -17.75
N ARG A 83 15.90 -8.70 -16.96
CA ARG A 83 17.02 -9.62 -17.23
C ARG A 83 16.83 -10.43 -18.51
N MET A 84 15.59 -10.64 -18.93
CA MET A 84 15.23 -11.39 -20.13
C MET A 84 14.90 -10.48 -21.32
N MET A 85 15.26 -9.20 -21.23
CA MET A 85 15.09 -8.19 -22.26
C MET A 85 16.45 -7.72 -22.79
N ASP A 86 16.44 -7.09 -23.95
CA ASP A 86 17.64 -6.50 -24.52
C ASP A 86 18.02 -5.25 -23.72
N THR A 87 19.20 -5.32 -23.11
CA THR A 87 19.79 -4.28 -22.25
C THR A 87 20.64 -3.28 -23.04
N SER A 88 20.81 -3.48 -24.35
CA SER A 88 21.62 -2.60 -25.19
C SER A 88 20.82 -1.38 -25.67
N ILE A 89 21.39 -0.19 -25.46
CA ILE A 89 20.93 1.06 -26.05
C ILE A 89 22.11 1.62 -26.85
N GLY A 90 22.13 1.30 -28.15
CA GLY A 90 23.27 1.60 -29.01
C GLY A 90 24.53 0.87 -28.51
N SER A 91 25.53 1.62 -28.05
CA SER A 91 26.79 1.07 -27.53
C SER A 91 26.79 0.82 -26.01
N PHE A 92 25.80 1.34 -25.27
CA PHE A 92 25.74 1.25 -23.81
C PHE A 92 24.84 0.10 -23.36
N ARG A 93 25.26 -0.65 -22.33
CA ARG A 93 24.46 -1.72 -21.73
C ARG A 93 23.93 -1.27 -20.37
N ILE A 94 22.62 -1.21 -20.24
CA ILE A 94 21.95 -0.83 -18.99
C ILE A 94 21.67 -2.10 -18.17
N PRO A 95 22.24 -2.24 -16.96
CA PRO A 95 21.95 -3.40 -16.13
C PRO A 95 20.48 -3.36 -15.66
N PRO A 96 19.73 -4.48 -15.68
CA PRO A 96 18.32 -4.50 -15.26
C PRO A 96 18.08 -3.99 -13.84
N ALA A 97 19.03 -4.19 -12.93
CA ALA A 97 18.94 -3.67 -11.57
C ALA A 97 18.92 -2.13 -11.51
N SER A 98 19.47 -1.43 -12.51
CA SER A 98 19.45 0.03 -12.56
C SER A 98 18.07 0.60 -12.93
N LEU A 99 17.09 -0.23 -13.30
CA LEU A 99 15.71 0.20 -13.57
C LEU A 99 15.05 0.91 -12.38
N ILE A 100 15.47 0.57 -11.16
CA ILE A 100 15.03 1.28 -9.95
C ILE A 100 15.33 2.78 -10.02
N SER A 101 16.37 3.19 -10.75
CA SER A 101 16.71 4.60 -10.96
C SER A 101 15.59 5.35 -11.70
N PHE A 102 14.90 4.70 -12.64
CA PHE A 102 13.74 5.30 -13.30
C PHE A 102 12.57 5.52 -12.33
N ASN A 103 12.36 4.59 -11.38
CA ASN A 103 11.38 4.79 -10.31
C ASN A 103 11.76 6.02 -9.45
N VAL A 104 13.03 6.12 -9.04
CA VAL A 104 13.51 7.27 -8.24
C VAL A 104 13.39 8.58 -9.01
N ILE A 105 13.74 8.62 -10.29
CA ILE A 105 13.57 9.80 -11.16
C ILE A 105 12.08 10.17 -11.24
N SER A 106 11.19 9.17 -11.38
CA SER A 106 9.74 9.39 -11.37
C SER A 106 9.29 10.04 -10.06
N ILE A 107 9.73 9.54 -8.90
CA ILE A 107 9.40 10.13 -7.59
C ILE A 107 9.90 11.58 -7.52
N VAL A 108 11.17 11.83 -7.88
CA VAL A 108 11.76 13.18 -7.88
C VAL A 108 11.00 14.13 -8.81
N PHE A 109 10.41 13.63 -9.90
CA PHE A 109 9.55 14.40 -10.78
C PHE A 109 8.15 14.62 -10.19
N TRP A 110 7.52 13.58 -9.63
CA TRP A 110 6.13 13.64 -9.15
C TRP A 110 5.97 14.41 -7.85
N VAL A 111 6.97 14.42 -6.96
CA VAL A 111 6.94 15.21 -5.71
C VAL A 111 6.70 16.71 -5.98
N PRO A 112 7.54 17.43 -6.77
CA PRO A 112 7.31 18.84 -7.05
C PRO A 112 6.05 19.09 -7.90
N VAL A 113 5.72 18.18 -8.82
CA VAL A 113 4.46 18.25 -9.59
C VAL A 113 3.26 18.18 -8.65
N TYR A 114 3.31 17.27 -7.68
CA TYR A 114 2.26 17.12 -6.68
C TYR A 114 2.11 18.40 -5.85
N ASP A 115 3.20 18.89 -5.25
CA ASP A 115 3.16 20.05 -4.35
C ASP A 115 2.83 21.37 -5.07
N ARG A 116 3.39 21.58 -6.27
CA ARG A 116 3.27 22.87 -6.97
C ARG A 116 2.17 22.95 -8.00
N ILE A 117 1.68 21.83 -8.51
CA ILE A 117 0.66 21.80 -9.56
C ILE A 117 -0.63 21.18 -9.02
N ILE A 118 -0.54 19.95 -8.50
CA ILE A 118 -1.75 19.18 -8.14
C ILE A 118 -2.42 19.77 -6.90
N VAL A 119 -1.68 20.06 -5.84
CA VAL A 119 -2.23 20.67 -4.61
C VAL A 119 -2.94 22.01 -4.88
N PRO A 120 -2.34 23.01 -5.56
CA PRO A 120 -3.03 24.28 -5.80
C PRO A 120 -4.23 24.14 -6.75
N ILE A 121 -4.15 23.29 -7.79
CA ILE A 121 -5.29 23.01 -8.66
C ILE A 121 -6.43 22.38 -7.86
N ALA A 122 -6.11 21.38 -7.03
CA ALA A 122 -7.10 20.72 -6.18
C ALA A 122 -7.75 21.71 -5.20
N ARG A 123 -6.98 22.64 -4.62
CA ARG A 123 -7.51 23.72 -3.77
C ARG A 123 -8.49 24.60 -4.53
N LYS A 124 -8.17 24.95 -5.78
CA LYS A 124 -9.01 25.78 -6.64
C LYS A 124 -10.31 25.10 -7.04
N ILE A 125 -10.28 23.80 -7.33
CA ILE A 125 -11.44 23.01 -7.77
C ILE A 125 -12.36 22.65 -6.59
N THR A 126 -11.78 22.17 -5.48
CA THR A 126 -12.57 21.63 -4.36
C THR A 126 -12.97 22.72 -3.35
N SER A 127 -12.40 23.93 -3.44
CA SER A 127 -12.57 25.02 -2.47
C SER A 127 -12.29 24.63 -1.01
N LYS A 128 -11.57 23.53 -0.78
CA LYS A 128 -11.09 23.06 0.52
C LYS A 128 -9.62 23.46 0.67
N GLU A 129 -9.19 23.84 1.88
CA GLU A 129 -7.81 24.27 2.16
C GLU A 129 -6.75 23.23 1.74
N ARG A 130 -7.09 21.93 1.71
CA ARG A 130 -6.18 20.85 1.30
C ARG A 130 -6.41 20.34 -0.14
N GLY A 131 -7.44 20.83 -0.84
CA GLY A 131 -7.75 20.43 -2.22
C GLY A 131 -8.33 19.02 -2.33
N PHE A 132 -7.51 17.97 -2.25
CA PHE A 132 -7.96 16.58 -2.19
C PHE A 132 -8.01 16.06 -0.76
N SER A 133 -8.96 15.18 -0.44
CA SER A 133 -8.93 14.44 0.84
C SER A 133 -7.77 13.45 0.85
N GLU A 134 -7.17 13.21 2.02
CA GLU A 134 -6.11 12.19 2.22
C GLU A 134 -6.51 10.82 1.65
N LEU A 135 -7.75 10.39 1.90
CA LEU A 135 -8.29 9.13 1.36
C LEU A 135 -8.44 9.15 -0.18
N GLN A 136 -8.71 10.31 -0.78
CA GLN A 136 -8.75 10.40 -2.24
C GLN A 136 -7.35 10.29 -2.84
N ARG A 137 -6.34 10.91 -2.22
CA ARG A 137 -4.93 10.84 -2.64
C ARG A 137 -4.42 9.41 -2.60
N MET A 138 -4.66 8.71 -1.50
CA MET A 138 -4.35 7.29 -1.36
C MET A 138 -5.07 6.43 -2.42
N GLY A 139 -6.36 6.67 -2.65
CA GLY A 139 -7.13 5.95 -3.67
C GLY A 139 -6.60 6.15 -5.10
N ILE A 140 -6.16 7.37 -5.44
CA ILE A 140 -5.49 7.66 -6.72
C ILE A 140 -4.20 6.86 -6.84
N GLY A 141 -3.38 6.82 -5.78
CA GLY A 141 -2.15 6.04 -5.77
C GLY A 141 -2.39 4.53 -5.99
N LEU A 142 -3.38 3.95 -5.31
CA LEU A 142 -3.80 2.56 -5.52
C LEU A 142 -4.29 2.29 -6.96
N PHE A 143 -5.00 3.24 -7.57
CA PHE A 143 -5.44 3.11 -8.95
C PHE A 143 -4.25 3.15 -9.93
N ILE A 144 -3.30 4.04 -9.70
CA ILE A 144 -2.10 4.14 -10.54
C ILE A 144 -1.23 2.87 -10.40
N SER A 145 -1.15 2.26 -9.22
CA SER A 145 -0.39 1.01 -9.04
C SER A 145 -1.02 -0.15 -9.83
N VAL A 146 -2.36 -0.23 -9.89
CA VAL A 146 -3.07 -1.19 -10.75
C VAL A 146 -2.70 -0.99 -12.21
N MET A 147 -2.69 0.26 -12.69
CA MET A 147 -2.27 0.57 -14.07
C MET A 147 -0.80 0.19 -14.32
N SER A 148 0.08 0.41 -13.35
CA SER A 148 1.49 0.07 -13.43
C SER A 148 1.72 -1.44 -13.60
N ILE A 149 1.10 -2.27 -12.75
CA ILE A 149 1.25 -3.74 -12.86
C ILE A 149 0.58 -4.26 -14.13
N SER A 150 -0.57 -3.67 -14.52
CA SER A 150 -1.23 -4.01 -15.77
C SER A 150 -0.31 -3.74 -16.97
N ALA A 151 0.39 -2.61 -16.97
CA ALA A 151 1.39 -2.30 -17.99
C ALA A 151 2.53 -3.33 -18.00
N ALA A 152 3.00 -3.76 -16.82
CA ALA A 152 4.01 -4.82 -16.71
C ALA A 152 3.53 -6.16 -17.27
N ALA A 153 2.28 -6.53 -17.04
CA ALA A 153 1.65 -7.72 -17.63
C ALA A 153 1.61 -7.63 -19.16
N ILE A 154 1.28 -6.47 -19.73
CA ILE A 154 1.23 -6.25 -21.18
C ILE A 154 2.62 -6.33 -21.81
N VAL A 155 3.62 -5.72 -21.18
CA VAL A 155 5.03 -5.83 -21.61
C VAL A 155 5.47 -7.28 -21.60
N GLU A 156 5.09 -8.05 -20.57
CA GLU A 156 5.44 -9.46 -20.47
C GLU A 156 4.77 -10.32 -21.54
N ILE A 157 3.49 -10.09 -21.82
CA ILE A 157 2.77 -10.76 -22.92
C ILE A 157 3.49 -10.47 -24.25
N THR A 158 3.95 -9.24 -24.45
CA THR A 158 4.65 -8.85 -25.68
C THR A 158 6.01 -9.54 -25.78
N ARG A 159 6.76 -9.62 -24.67
CA ARG A 159 8.04 -10.34 -24.55
C ARG A 159 7.87 -11.83 -24.85
N LEU A 160 6.89 -12.49 -24.23
CA LEU A 160 6.59 -13.91 -24.43
C LEU A 160 6.12 -14.21 -25.87
N LYS A 161 5.32 -13.33 -26.47
CA LYS A 161 4.94 -13.47 -27.89
C LYS A 161 6.15 -13.41 -28.81
N LEU A 162 7.12 -12.55 -28.53
CA LEU A 162 8.34 -12.44 -29.31
C LEU A 162 9.28 -13.64 -29.08
N ALA A 163 9.37 -14.14 -27.85
CA ALA A 163 10.10 -15.36 -27.52
C ALA A 163 9.58 -16.57 -28.31
N ASN A 164 8.25 -16.74 -28.38
CA ASN A 164 7.61 -17.79 -29.18
C ASN A 164 7.87 -17.63 -30.68
N LYS A 165 7.78 -16.41 -31.22
CA LYS A 165 8.00 -16.17 -32.66
C LYS A 165 9.44 -16.42 -33.11
N LEU A 166 10.40 -16.33 -32.20
CA LEU A 166 11.83 -16.48 -32.47
C LEU A 166 12.37 -17.85 -32.01
N ASP A 167 11.49 -18.77 -31.59
CA ASP A 167 11.85 -20.08 -31.03
C ASP A 167 12.92 -19.99 -29.92
N LEU A 168 12.76 -19.00 -29.04
CA LEU A 168 13.63 -18.74 -27.89
C LEU A 168 13.07 -19.29 -26.58
N VAL A 169 11.94 -20.01 -26.61
CA VAL A 169 11.23 -20.50 -25.42
C VAL A 169 12.14 -21.38 -24.56
N ASP A 170 12.75 -22.40 -25.17
CA ASP A 170 13.62 -23.37 -24.46
C ASP A 170 15.05 -22.85 -24.22
N LYS A 171 15.34 -21.60 -24.63
CA LYS A 171 16.68 -21.01 -24.53
C LYS A 171 16.69 -19.96 -23.42
N PRO A 172 17.62 -20.01 -22.46
CA PRO A 172 17.76 -19.00 -21.41
C PRO A 172 18.47 -17.73 -21.94
N VAL A 173 17.98 -17.19 -23.06
CA VAL A 173 18.56 -16.04 -23.77
C VAL A 173 17.57 -14.88 -23.69
N ALA A 174 18.12 -13.67 -23.59
CA ALA A 174 17.33 -12.45 -23.62
C ALA A 174 16.57 -12.31 -24.94
N VAL A 175 15.29 -11.96 -24.85
CA VAL A 175 14.44 -11.66 -25.99
C VAL A 175 14.85 -10.29 -26.54
N PRO A 176 14.91 -10.07 -27.87
CA PRO A 176 15.26 -8.79 -28.48
C PRO A 176 14.13 -7.75 -28.36
N LEU A 177 13.69 -7.51 -27.13
CA LEU A 177 12.76 -6.47 -26.72
C LEU A 177 13.53 -5.49 -25.85
N ASN A 178 13.58 -4.22 -26.25
CA ASN A 178 14.36 -3.21 -25.53
C ASN A 178 13.82 -3.00 -24.10
N ILE A 179 14.72 -2.97 -23.13
CA ILE A 179 14.42 -2.72 -21.71
C ILE A 179 13.65 -1.41 -21.46
N LEU A 180 13.74 -0.43 -22.37
CA LEU A 180 12.97 0.83 -22.30
C LEU A 180 11.45 0.63 -22.29
N TRP A 181 10.94 -0.52 -22.74
CA TRP A 181 9.52 -0.87 -22.61
C TRP A 181 9.06 -0.98 -21.16
N GLN A 182 9.97 -1.10 -20.19
CA GLN A 182 9.67 -1.08 -18.75
C GLN A 182 9.64 0.34 -18.15
N VAL A 183 9.97 1.38 -18.92
CA VAL A 183 9.90 2.77 -18.41
C VAL A 183 8.47 3.15 -17.99
N PRO A 184 7.40 2.86 -18.76
CA PRO A 184 6.04 3.21 -18.38
C PRO A 184 5.60 2.59 -17.04
N GLN A 185 5.86 1.29 -16.81
CA GLN A 185 5.52 0.63 -15.54
C GLN A 185 6.30 1.22 -14.36
N ASN A 186 7.62 1.46 -14.50
CA ASN A 186 8.40 2.06 -13.41
C ASN A 186 7.99 3.52 -13.14
N PHE A 187 7.67 4.28 -14.18
CA PHE A 187 7.24 5.66 -14.04
C PHE A 187 5.87 5.76 -13.35
N LEU A 188 4.92 4.92 -13.74
CA LEU A 188 3.61 4.84 -13.09
C LEU A 188 3.72 4.37 -11.64
N MET A 189 4.59 3.39 -11.34
CA MET A 189 4.81 2.98 -9.96
C MET A 189 5.34 4.12 -9.10
N GLY A 190 6.32 4.90 -9.59
CA GLY A 190 6.84 6.04 -8.84
C GLY A 190 5.76 7.11 -8.58
N ALA A 191 4.86 7.33 -9.53
CA ALA A 191 3.69 8.19 -9.31
C ALA A 191 2.77 7.60 -8.21
N ALA A 192 2.43 6.30 -8.31
CA ALA A 192 1.60 5.62 -7.33
C ALA A 192 2.19 5.69 -5.91
N GLU A 193 3.51 5.56 -5.79
CA GLU A 193 4.25 5.68 -4.54
C GLU A 193 4.11 7.07 -3.92
N VAL A 194 4.32 8.14 -4.70
CA VAL A 194 4.14 9.51 -4.21
C VAL A 194 2.72 9.75 -3.71
N PHE A 195 1.70 9.42 -4.51
CA PHE A 195 0.30 9.64 -4.11
C PHE A 195 -0.11 8.80 -2.89
N THR A 196 0.34 7.56 -2.80
CA THR A 196 -0.02 6.67 -1.70
C THR A 196 0.70 7.03 -0.41
N ILE A 197 2.02 7.25 -0.46
CA ILE A 197 2.83 7.54 0.74
C ILE A 197 2.48 8.92 1.29
N VAL A 198 2.35 9.95 0.45
CA VAL A 198 1.96 11.29 0.92
C VAL A 198 0.56 11.25 1.53
N GLY A 199 -0.39 10.59 0.86
CA GLY A 199 -1.75 10.44 1.37
C GLY A 199 -1.82 9.64 2.68
N GLN A 200 -1.02 8.57 2.81
CA GLN A 200 -0.92 7.80 4.05
C GLN A 200 -0.31 8.66 5.16
N LEU A 201 0.82 9.31 4.89
CA LEU A 201 1.55 10.09 5.88
C LEU A 201 0.64 11.19 6.45
N GLU A 202 0.01 12.00 5.61
CA GLU A 202 -0.94 13.02 6.05
C GLU A 202 -2.15 12.42 6.80
N PHE A 203 -2.75 11.34 6.28
CA PHE A 203 -3.86 10.65 6.96
C PHE A 203 -3.48 10.21 8.36
N PHE A 204 -2.31 9.60 8.51
CA PHE A 204 -1.83 9.16 9.81
C PHE A 204 -1.50 10.34 10.71
N TYR A 205 -0.81 11.37 10.21
CA TYR A 205 -0.47 12.55 11.00
C TYR A 205 -1.71 13.29 11.49
N ASP A 206 -2.69 13.55 10.63
CA ASP A 206 -3.88 14.35 10.95
C ASP A 206 -4.91 13.60 11.81
N GLN A 207 -5.03 12.29 11.65
CA GLN A 207 -5.93 11.50 12.48
C GLN A 207 -5.26 11.09 13.82
N SER A 208 -3.93 11.09 13.89
CA SER A 208 -3.21 10.72 15.10
C SER A 208 -3.23 11.81 16.18
N PRO A 209 -3.46 11.45 17.45
CA PRO A 209 -3.16 12.31 18.59
C PRO A 209 -1.66 12.64 18.64
N ASP A 210 -1.30 13.82 19.15
CA ASP A 210 0.11 14.27 19.22
C ASP A 210 1.02 13.29 19.96
N ALA A 211 0.49 12.52 20.92
CA ALA A 211 1.23 11.50 21.67
C ALA A 211 1.56 10.22 20.85
N MET A 212 0.92 9.99 19.70
CA MET A 212 1.01 8.72 18.93
C MET A 212 1.67 8.86 17.56
N ARG A 213 2.26 10.00 17.23
CA ARG A 213 2.91 10.20 15.92
C ARG A 213 4.02 9.18 15.64
N SER A 214 4.77 8.74 16.66
CA SER A 214 5.78 7.69 16.51
C SER A 214 5.19 6.33 16.18
N LEU A 215 4.01 5.99 16.73
CA LEU A 215 3.28 4.76 16.40
C LEU A 215 2.80 4.75 14.95
N CYS A 216 2.48 5.92 14.39
CA CYS A 216 2.10 6.03 12.98
C CYS A 216 3.25 5.68 12.04
N SER A 217 4.45 6.20 12.29
CA SER A 217 5.64 5.80 11.52
C SER A 217 5.93 4.31 11.66
N ALA A 218 5.78 3.76 12.88
CA ALA A 218 5.93 2.32 13.10
C ALA A 218 4.90 1.49 12.31
N LEU A 219 3.64 1.94 12.22
CA LEU A 219 2.60 1.30 11.43
C LEU A 219 2.89 1.33 9.92
N LEU A 220 3.51 2.40 9.41
CA LEU A 220 3.96 2.46 8.00
C LEU A 220 5.06 1.43 7.73
N TYR A 221 6.10 1.38 8.58
CA TYR A 221 7.15 0.36 8.45
C TYR A 221 6.61 -1.06 8.62
N LEU A 222 5.65 -1.26 9.52
CA LEU A 222 4.99 -2.54 9.70
C LEU A 222 4.20 -2.94 8.44
N SER A 223 3.49 -2.01 7.80
CA SER A 223 2.83 -2.27 6.51
C SER A 223 3.81 -2.71 5.44
N THR A 224 4.96 -2.02 5.33
CA THR A 224 6.01 -2.38 4.37
C THR A 224 6.57 -3.78 4.64
N SER A 225 6.86 -4.09 5.91
CA SER A 225 7.35 -5.41 6.33
C SER A 225 6.34 -6.52 6.02
N LEU A 226 5.08 -6.34 6.42
CA LEU A 226 4.00 -7.29 6.14
C LEU A 226 3.75 -7.44 4.64
N GLY A 227 3.86 -6.35 3.87
CA GLY A 227 3.75 -6.38 2.41
C GLY A 227 4.85 -7.21 1.77
N ASN A 228 6.10 -7.09 2.24
CA ASN A 228 7.22 -7.90 1.77
C ASN A 228 7.03 -9.39 2.07
N TYR A 229 6.60 -9.71 3.31
CA TYR A 229 6.27 -11.09 3.66
C TYR A 229 5.11 -11.65 2.84
N LEU A 230 4.07 -10.84 2.62
CA LEU A 230 2.94 -11.23 1.80
C LEU A 230 3.35 -11.47 0.34
N SER A 231 4.18 -10.60 -0.24
CA SER A 231 4.71 -10.81 -1.59
C SER A 231 5.51 -12.11 -1.69
N SER A 232 6.36 -12.39 -0.70
CA SER A 232 7.14 -13.63 -0.64
C SER A 232 6.23 -14.87 -0.51
N ALA A 233 5.19 -14.78 0.34
CA ALA A 233 4.21 -15.83 0.51
C ALA A 233 3.40 -16.08 -0.77
N ILE A 234 2.97 -15.03 -1.48
CA ILE A 234 2.26 -15.14 -2.77
C ILE A 234 3.16 -15.83 -3.80
N ILE A 235 4.43 -15.39 -3.93
CA ILE A 235 5.37 -16.01 -4.86
C ILE A 235 5.57 -17.49 -4.52
N THR A 236 5.81 -17.83 -3.25
CA THR A 236 6.03 -19.20 -2.80
C THR A 236 4.82 -20.09 -3.05
N LEU A 237 3.61 -19.60 -2.72
CA LEU A 237 2.37 -20.32 -2.93
C LEU A 237 2.10 -20.55 -4.42
N VAL A 238 2.26 -19.52 -5.26
CA VAL A 238 2.06 -19.64 -6.70
C VAL A 238 3.09 -20.60 -7.30
N THR A 239 4.36 -20.50 -6.93
CA THR A 239 5.39 -21.44 -7.40
C THR A 239 5.05 -22.86 -6.99
N HIS A 240 4.64 -23.10 -5.75
CA HIS A 240 4.24 -24.42 -5.29
C HIS A 240 3.02 -24.96 -6.06
N LEU A 241 1.95 -24.17 -6.21
CA LEU A 241 0.74 -24.60 -6.91
C LEU A 241 0.97 -24.84 -8.41
N THR A 242 1.85 -24.07 -9.03
CA THR A 242 2.08 -24.13 -10.49
C THR A 242 3.13 -25.17 -10.89
N THR A 243 3.98 -25.60 -9.96
CA THR A 243 4.95 -26.69 -10.18
C THR A 243 4.40 -28.07 -9.83
N GLN A 244 3.23 -28.14 -9.17
CA GLN A 244 2.51 -29.39 -8.96
C GLN A 244 2.13 -30.02 -10.30
N GLY A 245 2.66 -31.22 -10.57
CA GLY A 245 2.45 -31.95 -11.82
C GLY A 245 3.63 -31.92 -12.81
N GLY A 246 4.81 -31.42 -12.41
CA GLY A 246 6.03 -31.47 -13.23
C GLY A 246 6.14 -30.36 -14.28
N ASN A 247 5.24 -29.39 -14.25
CA ASN A 247 5.31 -28.19 -15.09
C ASN A 247 6.38 -27.22 -14.57
N PRO A 248 7.00 -26.41 -15.46
CA PRO A 248 8.06 -25.46 -15.09
C PRO A 248 7.59 -24.33 -14.14
N GLY A 249 6.28 -24.17 -13.94
CA GLY A 249 5.69 -23.15 -13.07
C GLY A 249 5.61 -21.76 -13.71
N TRP A 250 5.04 -20.78 -12.99
CA TRP A 250 4.93 -19.41 -13.50
C TRP A 250 6.25 -18.64 -13.46
N ILE A 251 7.17 -18.99 -12.55
CA ILE A 251 8.48 -18.35 -12.39
C ILE A 251 9.57 -19.45 -12.37
N PRO A 252 9.89 -20.07 -13.52
CA PRO A 252 11.01 -21.01 -13.63
C PRO A 252 12.34 -20.26 -13.68
N ASN A 253 13.46 -20.99 -13.54
CA ASN A 253 14.80 -20.44 -13.79
C ASN A 253 14.93 -19.89 -15.22
N ASN A 254 14.32 -20.57 -16.20
CA ASN A 254 14.13 -20.04 -17.54
C ASN A 254 12.76 -19.34 -17.64
N LEU A 255 12.77 -18.01 -17.52
CA LEU A 255 11.57 -17.17 -17.64
C LEU A 255 10.93 -17.18 -19.04
N ASN A 256 11.61 -17.67 -20.07
CA ASN A 256 11.02 -17.82 -21.40
C ASN A 256 9.98 -18.95 -21.46
N GLU A 257 10.16 -19.98 -20.63
CA GLU A 257 9.19 -21.08 -20.43
C GLU A 257 8.09 -20.70 -19.42
N GLY A 258 8.37 -19.69 -18.59
CA GLY A 258 7.51 -19.23 -17.52
C GLY A 258 6.32 -18.41 -17.99
N ARG A 259 5.27 -18.39 -17.16
CA ARG A 259 4.07 -17.57 -17.33
C ARG A 259 4.05 -16.40 -16.37
N LEU A 260 5.09 -15.56 -16.41
CA LEU A 260 5.19 -14.36 -15.58
C LEU A 260 4.04 -13.37 -15.88
N ASP A 261 3.49 -13.40 -17.10
CA ASP A 261 2.27 -12.68 -17.48
C ASP A 261 1.09 -13.03 -16.57
N GLN A 262 0.90 -14.31 -16.28
CA GLN A 262 -0.19 -14.80 -15.41
C GLN A 262 0.03 -14.35 -13.96
N PHE A 263 1.29 -14.31 -13.50
CA PHE A 263 1.61 -13.77 -12.18
C PHE A 263 1.26 -12.28 -12.09
N PHE A 264 1.65 -11.45 -13.06
CA PHE A 264 1.29 -10.03 -13.05
C PHE A 264 -0.23 -9.81 -13.14
N TRP A 265 -0.96 -10.63 -13.91
CA TRP A 265 -2.43 -10.57 -13.92
C TRP A 265 -3.05 -10.97 -12.58
N LEU A 266 -2.51 -11.99 -11.88
CA LEU A 266 -2.96 -12.37 -10.54
C LEU A 266 -2.80 -11.20 -9.56
N ILE A 267 -1.63 -10.56 -9.56
CA ILE A 267 -1.36 -9.40 -8.71
C ILE A 267 -2.25 -8.21 -9.10
N THR A 268 -2.49 -8.00 -10.39
CA THR A 268 -3.43 -6.97 -10.88
C THR A 268 -4.83 -7.22 -10.33
N ALA A 269 -5.34 -8.45 -10.42
CA ALA A 269 -6.65 -8.81 -9.87
C ALA A 269 -6.72 -8.61 -8.35
N LEU A 270 -5.67 -9.00 -7.61
CA LEU A 270 -5.57 -8.75 -6.17
C LEU A 270 -5.55 -7.26 -5.84
N SER A 271 -4.88 -6.45 -6.66
CA SER A 271 -4.79 -5.00 -6.50
C SER A 271 -6.13 -4.32 -6.79
N VAL A 272 -6.87 -4.77 -7.79
CA VAL A 272 -8.24 -4.32 -8.08
C VAL A 272 -9.17 -4.67 -6.93
N LEU A 273 -9.10 -5.89 -6.40
CA LEU A 273 -9.90 -6.29 -5.24
C LEU A 273 -9.55 -5.44 -4.02
N ASN A 274 -8.26 -5.18 -3.78
CA ASN A 274 -7.81 -4.28 -2.73
C ASN A 274 -8.36 -2.87 -2.90
N MET A 275 -8.39 -2.34 -4.13
CA MET A 275 -8.99 -1.04 -4.42
C MET A 275 -10.49 -1.01 -4.11
N LEU A 276 -11.24 -2.07 -4.41
CA LEU A 276 -12.65 -2.17 -4.06
C LEU A 276 -12.86 -2.18 -2.54
N VAL A 277 -12.07 -2.99 -1.82
CA VAL A 277 -12.08 -3.03 -0.35
C VAL A 277 -11.72 -1.66 0.23
N TYR A 278 -10.72 -0.99 -0.35
CA TYR A 278 -10.32 0.36 0.03
C TYR A 278 -11.46 1.36 -0.13
N ILE A 279 -12.17 1.35 -1.26
CA ILE A 279 -13.30 2.26 -1.50
C ILE A 279 -14.41 2.01 -0.47
N VAL A 280 -14.70 0.75 -0.14
CA VAL A 280 -15.69 0.41 0.90
C VAL A 280 -15.24 0.89 2.28
N ALA A 281 -13.97 0.66 2.63
CA ALA A 281 -13.38 1.11 3.89
C ALA A 281 -13.39 2.64 4.00
N ALA A 282 -12.96 3.34 2.95
CA ALA A 282 -12.94 4.80 2.87
C ALA A 282 -14.34 5.40 2.95
N LYS A 283 -15.35 4.80 2.31
CA LYS A 283 -16.76 5.25 2.44
C LYS A 283 -17.33 5.03 3.85
N ARG A 284 -16.95 3.93 4.50
CA ARG A 284 -17.37 3.63 5.88
C ARG A 284 -16.61 4.46 6.92
N TYR A 285 -15.43 4.97 6.56
CA TYR A 285 -14.66 5.87 7.39
C TYR A 285 -15.31 7.25 7.43
N LYS A 286 -16.17 7.54 8.42
CA LYS A 286 -16.53 8.96 8.67
C LYS A 286 -15.29 9.69 9.22
N ASN A 287 -14.96 10.84 8.66
CA ASN A 287 -13.94 11.72 9.22
C ASN A 287 -14.29 12.07 10.67
N LYS A 288 -13.28 12.39 11.48
CA LYS A 288 -13.45 13.02 12.78
C LYS A 288 -14.22 14.32 12.54
N THR A 289 -15.50 14.37 12.92
CA THR A 289 -16.24 15.63 12.95
C THR A 289 -15.52 16.50 13.97
N SER A 290 -14.83 17.53 13.49
CA SER A 290 -14.41 18.66 14.33
C SER A 290 -15.70 19.38 14.75
N SER A 291 -16.29 18.89 15.84
CA SER A 291 -17.27 19.64 16.63
C SER A 291 -16.52 20.60 17.54
#